data_AF-A0A954LMJ7-F1
#
_entry.id   AF-A0A954LMJ7-F1
#
_cell.length_a   1.000
_cell.length_b   1.000
_cell.length_c   1.000
_cell.angle_alpha   90.00
_cell.angle_beta   90.00
_cell.angle_gamma   90.00
#
_symmetry.space_group_name_H-M   'P 1'
#
loop_
_entity.id
_entity.type
_entity.pdbx_description
1 polymer ?
#
loop_
_entity_poly.entity_id
_entity_poly.type
_entity_poly.pdbx_seq_one_letter_code
_entity_poly.pdbx_strand_id
1 'polypeptide(L)' 'PLKKQISAKAAYRIGAVFETVYRSLGIQSEPPMTRFLALQLSQSHTYNIAKAQRDFGYNPQISIEEGMTRMGPELRTFAK' A
#
# COMPACT_ATOMS: atom_id res chain seq x y z
N PRO A 1 -14.58 -0.56 8.32
CA PRO A 1 -14.47 -1.92 7.73
C PRO A 1 -14.28 -1.85 6.21
N LEU A 2 -13.47 -2.75 5.63
CA LEU A 2 -13.25 -2.87 4.19
C LEU A 2 -14.56 -3.25 3.50
N LYS A 3 -15.06 -2.38 2.62
CA LYS A 3 -16.33 -2.58 1.92
C LYS A 3 -16.20 -3.33 0.59
N LYS A 4 -14.98 -3.42 0.05
CA LYS A 4 -14.66 -4.02 -1.26
C LYS A 4 -13.31 -4.70 -1.19
N GLN A 5 -13.18 -5.86 -1.82
CA GLN A 5 -11.93 -6.62 -1.92
C GLN A 5 -11.95 -7.47 -3.20
N ILE A 6 -10.77 -7.75 -3.74
CA ILE A 6 -10.56 -8.69 -4.85
C ILE A 6 -9.42 -9.63 -4.48
N SER A 7 -9.35 -10.81 -5.12
CA SER A 7 -8.24 -11.74 -4.88
C SER A 7 -6.93 -11.19 -5.45
N ALA A 8 -5.79 -11.57 -4.83
CA ALA A 8 -4.46 -11.21 -5.31
C ALA A 8 -4.24 -11.61 -6.78
N LYS A 9 -4.75 -12.80 -7.16
CA LYS A 9 -4.71 -13.29 -8.55
C LYS A 9 -5.49 -12.38 -9.51
N ALA A 10 -6.66 -11.89 -9.11
CA ALA A 10 -7.44 -10.96 -9.92
C ALA A 10 -6.71 -9.61 -10.06
N ALA A 11 -6.21 -9.05 -8.95
CA ALA A 11 -5.44 -7.80 -8.96
C ALA A 11 -4.19 -7.89 -9.86
N TYR A 12 -3.46 -8.99 -9.79
CA TYR A 12 -2.27 -9.23 -10.62
C TYR A 12 -2.60 -9.29 -12.11
N ARG A 13 -3.69 -9.98 -12.49
CA ARG A 13 -4.16 -10.04 -13.88
C ARG A 13 -4.57 -8.68 -14.41
N ILE A 14 -5.28 -7.89 -13.59
CA ILE A 14 -5.66 -6.51 -13.93
C ILE A 14 -4.40 -5.66 -14.17
N GLY A 15 -3.40 -5.76 -13.29
CA GLY A 15 -2.12 -5.08 -13.46
C GLY A 15 -1.42 -5.46 -14.77
N ALA A 16 -1.41 -6.75 -15.14
CA ALA A 16 -0.84 -7.21 -16.40
C ALA A 16 -1.55 -6.61 -17.64
N VAL A 17 -2.88 -6.51 -17.59
CA VAL A 17 -3.67 -5.89 -18.67
C VAL A 17 -3.33 -4.41 -18.81
N PHE A 18 -3.32 -3.65 -17.70
CA PHE A 18 -3.00 -2.23 -17.74
C PHE A 18 -1.58 -1.97 -18.26
N GLU A 19 -0.60 -2.69 -17.73
CA GLU A 19 0.79 -2.55 -18.18
C GLU A 19 0.93 -2.85 -19.68
N THR A 20 0.22 -3.86 -20.19
CA THR A 20 0.26 -4.21 -21.62
C THR A 20 -0.34 -3.09 -22.47
N VAL A 21 -1.53 -2.58 -22.10
CA VAL A 21 -2.23 -1.51 -22.82
C VAL A 21 -1.44 -0.21 -22.81
N TYR A 22 -0.91 0.19 -21.66
CA TYR A 22 -0.12 1.42 -21.53
C TYR A 22 1.15 1.35 -22.37
N ARG A 23 1.83 0.19 -22.34
CA ARG A 23 3.02 -0.05 -23.15
C ARG A 23 2.71 -0.08 -24.65
N SER A 24 1.61 -0.71 -25.07
CA SER A 24 1.26 -0.82 -26.50
C SER A 24 0.78 0.51 -27.08
N LEU A 25 0.16 1.36 -26.27
CA LEU A 25 -0.32 2.69 -26.68
C LEU A 25 0.71 3.81 -26.45
N GLY A 26 1.88 3.50 -25.90
CA GLY A 26 2.92 4.50 -25.61
C GLY A 26 2.52 5.54 -24.57
N ILE A 27 1.60 5.20 -23.66
CA ILE A 27 1.12 6.09 -22.61
C ILE A 27 2.21 6.19 -21.53
N GLN A 28 2.70 7.41 -21.29
CA GLN A 28 3.78 7.65 -20.32
C GLN A 28 3.30 7.89 -18.89
N SER A 29 2.00 8.05 -18.66
CA SER A 29 1.45 8.16 -17.31
C SER A 29 1.44 6.80 -16.61
N GLU A 30 1.42 6.80 -15.28
CA GLU A 30 1.36 5.56 -14.50
C GLU A 30 -0.01 4.89 -14.64
N PRO A 31 -0.07 3.57 -14.90
CA PRO A 31 -1.33 2.84 -14.92
C PRO A 31 -1.95 2.76 -13.50
N PRO A 32 -3.29 2.77 -13.38
CA PRO A 32 -3.99 2.71 -12.07
C PRO A 32 -3.69 1.45 -11.24
N MET A 33 -3.20 0.38 -11.88
CA MET A 33 -2.78 -0.84 -11.22
C MET A 33 -1.59 -1.44 -11.98
N THR A 34 -0.53 -1.79 -11.25
CA THR A 34 0.60 -2.56 -11.74
C THR A 34 0.64 -3.92 -11.05
N ARG A 35 1.34 -4.89 -11.64
CA ARG A 35 1.64 -6.17 -10.98
C ARG A 35 2.42 -5.97 -9.69
N PHE A 36 3.31 -4.96 -9.66
CA PHE A 36 4.04 -4.58 -8.46
C PHE A 36 3.10 -4.12 -7.34
N LEU A 37 2.21 -3.16 -7.63
CA LEU A 37 1.23 -2.65 -6.66
C LEU A 37 0.31 -3.77 -6.14
N ALA A 38 -0.16 -4.64 -7.04
CA ALA A 38 -0.97 -5.81 -6.66
C ALA A 38 -0.23 -6.72 -5.67
N LEU A 39 1.06 -7.00 -5.90
CA LEU A 39 1.85 -7.82 -4.99
C LEU A 39 2.11 -7.12 -3.65
N GLN A 40 2.46 -5.83 -3.66
CA GLN A 40 2.72 -5.07 -2.43
C GLN A 40 1.50 -5.03 -1.50
N LEU A 41 0.30 -4.82 -2.05
CA LEU A 41 -0.93 -4.74 -1.25
C LEU A 41 -1.51 -6.11 -0.86
N SER A 42 -1.17 -7.17 -1.59
CA SER A 42 -1.71 -8.51 -1.32
C SER A 42 -0.93 -9.29 -0.26
N GLN A 43 0.27 -8.85 0.10
CA GLN A 43 1.14 -9.55 1.02
C GLN A 43 1.22 -8.86 2.38
N SER A 44 1.41 -9.65 3.43
CA SER A 44 1.63 -9.15 4.78
C SER A 44 3.08 -8.74 4.96
N HIS A 45 3.30 -7.48 5.34
CA HIS A 45 4.64 -6.94 5.60
C HIS A 45 4.74 -6.47 7.05
N THR A 46 5.80 -6.89 7.74
CA THR A 46 6.09 -6.48 9.11
C THR A 46 7.56 -6.08 9.23
N TYR A 47 7.85 -5.14 10.12
CA TYR A 47 9.20 -4.65 10.38
C TYR A 47 9.57 -4.95 11.83
N ASN A 48 10.76 -5.52 12.04
CA ASN A 48 11.30 -5.74 13.37
C ASN A 48 12.11 -4.52 13.82
N ILE A 49 11.64 -3.86 14.89
CA ILE A 49 12.26 -2.65 15.45
C ILE A 49 13.31 -2.93 16.53
N ALA A 50 13.66 -4.19 16.81
CA ALA A 50 14.56 -4.56 17.90
C ALA A 50 15.96 -3.92 17.78
N LYS A 51 16.47 -3.73 16.55
CA LYS A 51 17.75 -3.01 16.35
C LYS A 51 17.61 -1.53 16.72
N ALA A 52 16.53 -0.88 16.30
CA ALA A 52 16.29 0.51 16.64
C ALA A 52 16.18 0.72 18.15
N GLN A 53 15.52 -0.20 18.85
CA GLN A 53 15.41 -0.21 20.31
C GLN A 53 16.77 -0.33 20.99
N ARG A 54 17.61 -1.26 20.55
CA ARG A 54 18.93 -1.51 21.17
C ARG A 54 19.94 -0.41 20.87
N ASP A 55 20.04 0.00 19.60
CA ASP A 55 21.15 0.82 19.13
C ASP A 55 20.88 2.31 19.36
N PHE A 56 19.60 2.70 19.37
CA PHE A 56 19.18 4.11 19.46
C PHE A 56 18.24 4.40 20.63
N GLY A 57 17.94 3.40 21.49
CA GLY A 57 16.97 3.57 22.57
C GLY A 57 15.55 3.89 22.06
N TYR A 58 15.24 3.55 20.80
CA TYR A 58 13.97 3.91 20.18
C TYR A 58 12.80 3.24 20.89
N ASN A 59 11.87 4.03 21.42
CA ASN A 59 10.63 3.54 22.01
C ASN A 59 9.44 4.21 21.31
N PRO A 60 8.54 3.44 20.65
CA PRO A 60 7.35 4.01 20.03
C PRO A 60 6.48 4.73 21.07
N GLN A 61 6.30 6.04 20.90
CA GLN A 61 5.46 6.85 21.79
C GLN A 61 3.97 6.74 21.45
N ILE A 62 3.65 6.40 20.21
CA ILE A 62 2.29 6.29 19.68
C ILE A 62 2.13 4.89 19.11
N SER A 63 1.05 4.19 19.51
CA SER A 63 0.74 2.88 18.95
C SER A 63 0.26 3.01 17.50
N ILE A 64 0.34 1.93 16.72
CA ILE A 64 -0.17 1.93 15.34
C ILE A 64 -1.67 2.28 15.31
N GLU A 65 -2.45 1.73 16.23
CA GLU A 65 -3.89 1.99 16.32
C GLU A 65 -4.21 3.46 16.61
N GLU A 66 -3.47 4.07 17.53
CA GLU A 66 -3.63 5.47 17.86
C GLU A 66 -3.17 6.37 16.70
N GLY A 67 -2.03 6.06 16.08
CA GLY A 67 -1.54 6.77 14.90
C GLY A 67 -2.56 6.77 13.76
N MET A 68 -3.15 5.61 13.45
CA MET A 68 -4.19 5.47 12.44
C MET A 68 -5.45 6.27 12.78
N THR A 69 -5.81 6.35 14.06
CA THR A 69 -6.96 7.14 14.54
C THR A 69 -6.69 8.64 14.37
N ARG A 70 -5.50 9.11 14.77
CA ARG A 70 -5.09 10.52 14.65
C ARG A 70 -4.98 10.98 13.20
N MET A 71 -4.46 10.14 12.30
CA MET A 71 -4.29 10.46 10.88
C MET A 71 -5.57 10.32 10.04
N GLY A 72 -6.54 9.52 10.52
CA GLY A 72 -7.76 9.20 9.77
C GLY A 72 -8.51 10.41 9.20
N PRO A 73 -8.74 11.50 9.96
CA PRO A 73 -9.40 12.70 9.46
C PRO A 73 -8.66 13.36 8.28
N GLU A 74 -7.34 13.53 8.37
CA GLU A 74 -6.54 14.16 7.32
C GLU A 74 -6.55 13.33 6.03
N LEU A 75 -6.38 12.01 6.15
CA LEU A 75 -6.42 11.10 5.01
C LEU A 75 -7.77 11.15 4.26
N ARG A 76 -8.89 11.36 4.96
CA ARG A 76 -10.21 11.50 4.34
C ARG A 76 -10.37 12.81 3.56
N THR A 77 -9.65 13.86 3.94
CA THR A 77 -9.62 15.11 3.20
C THR A 77 -8.84 14.94 1.91
N PHE A 78 -7.70 14.24 1.92
CA PHE A 78 -6.89 13.97 0.73
C PHE A 78 -7.52 12.99 -0.26
N ALA A 79 -8.40 12.09 0.22
CA ALA A 79 -9.05 11.08 -0.62
C ALA A 79 -10.31 11.59 -1.37
N LYS A 80 -10.69 12.86 -1.19
CA LYS A 80 -11.77 13.53 -1.93
C LYS A 80 -11.20 14.30 -3.11
#